data_AF-A0AAV0WF44-F1
#
_entry.id   AF-A0AAV0WF44-F1
#
_cell.length_a   1.000
_cell.length_b   1.000
_cell.length_c   1.000
_cell.angle_alpha   90.00
_cell.angle_beta   90.00
_cell.angle_gamma   90.00
#
_symmetry.space_group_name_H-M   'P 1'
#
loop_
_entity.id
_entity.type
_entity.pdbx_description
1 polymer ?
#
loop_
_entity_poly.entity_id
_entity_poly.type
_entity_poly.pdbx_seq_one_letter_code
_entity_poly.pdbx_strand_id
1 'polypeptide(L)'
;MLEKEILKFSLTTSRKWSKVNRNYKKFIKNNNESLNSRFKLPSNKKSTLSIIGRPIVPFQSCSKRTQKQKMKIIISNSNMNTQEIMYVAKNKMVLSGQRSAAHLFEEGQLSPSRAKKIRMRLNYSKYPIPYTADEALAFIIDNKLTKQQYINIRLGSKKRNCNIYPSYENIRMSKTKCYPNNMDIGESSCKISLQSL
;
A
#
# COMPACT_ATOMS: atom_id res chain seq x y z
N MET A 1 29.26 -3.52 27.03
CA MET A 1 29.72 -4.48 28.07
C MET A 1 31.23 -4.69 27.97
N LEU A 2 31.75 -4.99 26.78
CA LEU A 2 33.16 -5.24 26.51
C LEU A 2 34.08 -4.04 26.80
N GLU A 3 33.65 -2.82 26.45
CA GLU A 3 34.39 -1.58 26.76
C GLU A 3 34.57 -1.35 28.27
N LYS A 4 33.57 -1.70 29.09
CA LYS A 4 33.66 -1.56 30.56
C LYS A 4 34.66 -2.55 31.16
N GLU A 5 34.71 -3.77 30.64
CA GLU A 5 35.68 -4.79 31.05
C GLU A 5 37.11 -4.40 30.65
N ILE A 6 37.30 -3.88 29.43
CA ILE A 6 38.60 -3.35 28.96
C ILE A 6 39.05 -2.18 29.83
N LEU A 7 38.15 -1.24 30.13
CA LEU A 7 38.44 -0.10 31.01
C LEU A 7 38.79 -0.54 32.43
N LYS A 8 38.09 -1.54 32.97
CA LYS A 8 38.41 -2.10 34.29
C LYS A 8 39.81 -2.73 34.28
N PHE A 9 40.13 -3.50 33.24
CA PHE A 9 41.46 -4.09 33.08
C PHE A 9 42.55 -3.01 32.98
N SER A 10 42.40 -2.02 32.11
CA SER A 10 43.38 -0.94 31.93
C SER A 10 43.60 -0.11 33.20
N LEU A 11 42.53 0.16 33.96
CA LEU A 11 42.63 0.86 35.24
C LEU A 11 43.37 0.01 36.29
N THR A 12 43.10 -1.30 36.35
CA THR A 12 43.79 -2.18 37.30
C THR A 12 45.27 -2.35 36.96
N THR A 13 45.64 -2.48 35.69
CA THR A 13 47.03 -2.57 35.26
C THR A 13 47.77 -1.26 35.49
N SER A 14 47.15 -0.12 35.20
CA SER A 14 47.72 1.21 35.47
C SER A 14 47.99 1.44 36.97
N ARG A 15 47.07 1.03 37.84
CA ARG A 15 47.26 1.09 39.31
C ARG A 15 48.42 0.21 39.77
N LYS A 16 48.51 -1.02 39.25
CA LYS A 16 49.60 -1.95 39.56
C LYS A 16 50.95 -1.42 39.04
N TRP A 17 50.96 -0.77 37.88
CA TRP A 17 52.15 -0.13 37.29
C TRP A 17 52.68 1.02 38.18
N SER A 18 51.77 1.86 38.67
CA SER A 18 52.13 2.96 39.57
C SER A 18 52.69 2.48 40.91
N LYS A 19 52.17 1.38 41.47
CA LYS A 19 52.65 0.81 42.75
C LYS A 19 54.08 0.28 42.71
N VAL A 20 54.58 -0.06 41.53
CA VAL A 20 55.95 -0.56 41.34
C VAL A 20 56.87 0.57 40.83
N ASN A 21 56.49 1.84 41.05
CA ASN A 21 57.20 3.02 40.57
C ASN A 21 57.51 2.95 39.07
N ARG A 22 56.61 2.37 38.28
CA ARG A 22 56.76 2.21 36.83
C ARG A 22 58.03 1.45 36.42
N ASN A 23 58.57 0.60 37.30
CA ASN A 23 59.73 -0.24 36.99
C ASN A 23 59.28 -1.54 36.30
N TYR A 24 59.66 -1.68 35.03
CA TYR A 24 59.25 -2.79 34.17
C TYR A 24 59.61 -4.16 34.71
N LYS A 25 60.87 -4.38 35.10
CA LYS A 25 61.36 -5.68 35.57
C LYS A 25 60.61 -6.16 36.80
N LYS A 26 60.35 -5.24 37.73
CA LYS A 26 59.67 -5.54 39.00
C LYS A 26 58.16 -5.71 38.79
N PHE A 27 57.56 -5.02 37.83
CA PHE A 27 56.16 -5.18 37.47
C PHE A 27 55.87 -6.54 36.82
N ILE A 28 56.68 -6.95 35.84
CA ILE A 28 56.52 -8.25 35.18
C ILE A 28 56.74 -9.37 36.19
N LYS A 29 57.79 -9.31 37.02
CA LYS A 29 58.04 -10.31 38.07
C LYS A 29 56.84 -10.51 39.00
N ASN A 30 56.15 -9.43 39.38
CA ASN A 30 55.04 -9.48 40.34
C ASN A 30 53.67 -9.77 39.71
N ASN A 31 53.48 -9.54 38.41
CA ASN A 31 52.17 -9.66 37.75
C ASN A 31 52.13 -10.66 36.59
N ASN A 32 53.20 -11.44 36.37
CA ASN A 32 53.33 -12.36 35.24
C ASN A 32 52.12 -13.32 35.12
N GLU A 33 51.70 -13.93 36.24
CA GLU A 33 50.56 -14.85 36.27
C GLU A 33 49.24 -14.17 35.89
N SER A 34 49.03 -12.93 36.34
CA SER A 34 47.83 -12.14 36.03
C SER A 34 47.81 -11.71 34.56
N LEU A 35 48.96 -11.42 33.95
CA LEU A 35 49.07 -11.03 32.54
C LEU A 35 48.93 -12.23 31.60
N ASN A 36 49.41 -13.41 32.03
CA ASN A 36 49.30 -14.66 31.25
C ASN A 36 47.96 -15.38 31.46
N SER A 37 47.12 -14.90 32.37
CA SER A 37 45.78 -15.45 32.55
C SER A 37 44.92 -15.21 31.31
N ARG A 38 44.25 -16.26 30.80
CA ARG A 38 43.42 -16.16 29.61
C ARG A 38 42.21 -15.26 29.89
N PHE A 39 42.14 -14.13 29.22
CA PHE A 39 40.99 -13.24 29.27
C PHE A 39 39.79 -13.92 28.59
N LYS A 40 38.81 -14.38 29.38
CA LYS A 40 37.57 -14.95 28.85
C LYS A 40 36.67 -13.81 28.40
N LEU A 41 36.72 -13.49 27.10
CA LEU A 41 35.73 -12.63 26.49
C LEU A 41 34.34 -13.24 26.73
N PRO A 42 33.32 -12.43 27.08
CA PRO A 42 31.96 -12.95 27.17
C PRO A 42 31.59 -13.52 25.81
N SER A 43 31.49 -14.86 25.73
CA SER A 43 31.05 -15.52 24.50
C SER A 43 29.67 -14.97 24.19
N ASN A 44 29.44 -14.57 22.94
CA ASN A 44 28.16 -14.14 22.43
C ASN A 44 27.19 -15.34 22.46
N LYS A 45 26.76 -15.76 23.66
CA LYS A 45 25.66 -16.69 23.82
C LYS A 45 24.48 -15.97 23.21
N LYS A 46 23.96 -16.52 22.10
CA LYS A 46 22.74 -16.04 21.45
C LYS A 46 21.73 -15.82 22.57
N SER A 47 21.45 -14.57 22.84
CA SER A 47 20.53 -14.15 23.88
C SER A 47 19.18 -14.77 23.54
N THR A 48 18.69 -15.67 24.38
CA THR A 48 17.25 -15.74 24.63
C THR A 48 16.88 -14.38 25.24
N LEU A 49 16.67 -13.40 24.37
CA LEU A 49 16.33 -12.04 24.75
C LEU A 49 15.01 -12.09 25.53
N SER A 50 15.08 -12.04 26.86
CA SER A 50 14.08 -11.26 27.60
C SER A 50 14.31 -9.82 27.14
N ILE A 51 13.59 -9.39 26.10
CA ILE A 51 13.73 -8.09 25.47
C ILE A 51 13.39 -7.04 26.54
N ILE A 52 14.40 -6.47 27.18
CA ILE A 52 14.22 -5.27 27.98
C ILE A 52 13.93 -4.15 26.98
N GLY A 53 12.66 -3.71 26.93
CA GLY A 53 12.20 -2.63 26.04
C GLY A 53 10.98 -3.01 25.21
N ARG A 54 10.71 -2.20 24.18
CA ARG A 54 9.53 -2.35 23.31
C ARG A 54 9.56 -3.70 22.60
N PRO A 55 8.44 -4.46 22.57
CA PRO A 55 8.38 -5.75 21.88
C PRO A 55 8.74 -5.62 20.40
N ILE A 56 9.53 -6.56 19.91
CA ILE A 56 9.92 -6.63 18.49
C ILE A 56 8.78 -7.27 17.72
N VAL A 57 8.04 -6.44 17.00
CA VAL A 57 6.92 -6.85 16.16
C VAL A 57 7.45 -7.30 14.78
N PRO A 58 6.96 -8.43 14.22
CA PRO A 58 7.32 -8.85 12.87
C PRO A 58 6.99 -7.76 11.84
N PHE A 59 7.73 -7.74 10.72
CA PHE A 59 7.63 -6.67 9.71
C PHE A 59 6.20 -6.54 9.16
N GLN A 60 5.55 -7.67 8.91
CA GLN A 60 4.19 -7.77 8.37
C GLN A 60 3.14 -7.13 9.29
N SER A 61 3.32 -7.25 10.61
CA SER A 61 2.44 -6.67 11.64
C SER A 61 2.81 -5.25 12.07
N CYS A 62 3.89 -4.68 11.53
CA CYS A 62 4.26 -3.30 11.80
C CYS A 62 3.36 -2.30 11.06
N SER A 63 3.19 -1.10 11.63
CA SER A 63 2.55 0.01 10.91
C SER A 63 3.33 0.39 9.64
N LYS A 64 2.66 0.97 8.62
CA LYS A 64 3.31 1.45 7.38
C LYS A 64 4.46 2.43 7.66
N ARG A 65 4.33 3.30 8.67
CA ARG A 65 5.39 4.24 9.07
C ARG A 65 6.63 3.50 9.57
N THR A 66 6.44 2.51 10.43
CA THR A 66 7.52 1.69 11.00
C THR A 66 8.18 0.82 9.92
N GLN A 67 7.41 0.23 9.01
CA GLN A 67 7.94 -0.53 7.87
C GLN A 67 8.84 0.34 6.99
N LYS A 68 8.41 1.55 6.65
CA LYS A 68 9.22 2.52 5.88
C LYS A 68 10.51 2.91 6.60
N GLN A 69 10.47 3.16 7.91
CA GLN A 69 11.67 3.49 8.68
C GLN A 69 12.67 2.31 8.71
N LYS A 70 12.18 1.09 8.95
CA LYS A 70 13.02 -0.13 8.91
C LYS A 70 13.68 -0.31 7.53
N MET A 71 12.92 -0.14 6.44
CA MET A 71 13.46 -0.24 5.08
C MET A 71 14.41 0.89 4.72
N LYS A 72 14.15 2.13 5.18
CA LYS A 72 15.03 3.27 4.91
C LYS A 72 16.44 3.03 5.42
N ILE A 73 16.58 2.47 6.62
CA ILE A 73 17.88 2.12 7.22
C ILE A 73 18.59 1.06 6.37
N ILE A 74 17.86 0.05 5.91
CA ILE A 74 18.44 -1.03 5.09
C ILE A 74 18.90 -0.47 3.74
N ILE A 75 18.06 0.36 3.09
CA ILE A 75 18.36 0.96 1.78
C ILE A 75 19.54 1.94 1.90
N SER A 76 19.61 2.75 2.96
CA SER A 76 20.72 3.69 3.14
C SER A 76 22.05 2.99 3.43
N ASN A 77 22.00 1.82 4.07
CA ASN A 77 23.20 1.05 4.41
C ASN A 77 23.62 0.13 3.25
N SER A 78 22.72 -0.15 2.30
CA SER A 78 23.04 -0.95 1.12
C SER A 78 23.65 -0.07 0.03
N ASN A 79 24.79 -0.47 -0.52
CA ASN A 79 25.38 0.14 -1.72
C ASN A 79 24.69 -0.29 -3.02
N MET A 80 23.45 -0.80 -2.95
CA MET A 80 22.77 -1.37 -4.12
C MET A 80 22.18 -0.27 -5.01
N ASN A 81 22.41 -0.40 -6.31
CA ASN A 81 21.79 0.44 -7.32
C ASN A 81 20.29 0.10 -7.47
N THR A 82 19.50 1.06 -7.94
CA THR A 82 18.06 0.89 -8.22
C THR A 82 17.79 -0.32 -9.11
N GLN A 83 18.62 -0.55 -10.14
CA GLN A 83 18.49 -1.69 -11.05
C GLN A 83 18.72 -3.04 -10.35
N GLU A 84 19.69 -3.10 -9.44
CA GLU A 84 19.97 -4.31 -8.65
C GLU A 84 18.83 -4.60 -7.69
N ILE A 85 18.27 -3.57 -7.07
CA ILE A 85 17.09 -3.69 -6.19
C ILE A 85 15.89 -4.21 -6.99
N MET A 86 15.67 -3.71 -8.20
CA MET A 86 14.61 -4.19 -9.09
C MET A 86 14.81 -5.66 -9.45
N TYR A 87 16.04 -6.05 -9.80
CA TYR A 87 16.37 -7.44 -10.10
C TYR A 87 16.16 -8.38 -8.91
N VAL A 88 16.63 -7.99 -7.71
CA VAL A 88 16.42 -8.75 -6.48
C VAL A 88 14.94 -8.87 -6.14
N ALA A 89 14.17 -7.79 -6.31
CA ALA A 89 12.72 -7.82 -6.08
C ALA A 89 12.02 -8.82 -7.00
N LYS A 90 12.32 -8.79 -8.31
CA LYS A 90 11.81 -9.76 -9.29
C LYS A 90 12.16 -11.19 -8.88
N ASN A 91 13.43 -11.46 -8.58
CA ASN A 91 13.88 -12.79 -8.18
C ASN A 91 13.19 -13.26 -6.89
N LYS A 92 12.99 -12.36 -5.92
CA LYS A 92 12.30 -12.70 -4.67
C LYS A 92 10.83 -13.06 -4.91
N MET A 93 10.16 -12.40 -5.84
CA MET A 93 8.78 -12.74 -6.25
C MET A 93 8.70 -14.10 -6.96
N VAL A 94 9.68 -14.42 -7.80
CA VAL A 94 9.75 -15.74 -8.47
C VAL A 94 9.99 -16.85 -7.45
N LEU A 95 10.94 -16.65 -6.52
CA LEU A 95 11.26 -17.61 -5.46
C LEU A 95 10.08 -17.83 -4.49
N SER A 96 9.22 -16.84 -4.30
CA SER A 96 8.00 -16.99 -3.48
C SER A 96 6.83 -17.64 -4.24
N GLY A 97 7.02 -18.04 -5.50
CA GLY A 97 5.99 -18.65 -6.34
C GLY A 97 5.05 -17.64 -7.03
N GLN A 98 5.24 -16.33 -6.82
CA GLN A 98 4.37 -15.28 -7.38
C GLN A 98 4.81 -14.88 -8.79
N ARG A 99 4.81 -15.85 -9.71
CA ARG A 99 5.32 -15.65 -11.09
C ARG A 99 4.54 -14.59 -11.86
N SER A 100 3.21 -14.57 -11.75
CA SER A 100 2.37 -13.57 -12.42
C SER A 100 2.65 -12.14 -11.92
N ALA A 101 2.92 -11.98 -10.61
CA ALA A 101 3.28 -10.68 -10.04
C ALA A 101 4.67 -10.23 -10.51
N ALA A 102 5.63 -11.15 -10.61
CA ALA A 102 6.95 -10.86 -11.16
C ALA A 102 6.88 -10.40 -12.62
N HIS A 103 6.04 -11.06 -13.44
CA HIS A 103 5.81 -10.66 -14.84
C HIS A 103 5.17 -9.27 -14.94
N LEU A 104 4.16 -8.96 -14.11
CA LEU A 104 3.55 -7.63 -14.08
C LEU A 104 4.53 -6.54 -13.62
N PHE A 105 5.40 -6.86 -12.68
CA PHE A 105 6.45 -5.96 -12.20
C PHE A 105 7.43 -5.61 -13.32
N GLU A 106 7.85 -6.60 -14.12
CA GLU A 106 8.72 -6.40 -15.29
C GLU A 106 8.02 -5.62 -16.42
N GLU A 107 6.78 -6.00 -16.77
CA GLU A 107 5.96 -5.26 -17.74
C GLU A 107 5.77 -3.79 -17.36
N GLY A 108 5.62 -3.50 -16.06
CA GLY A 108 5.48 -2.15 -15.55
C GLY A 108 6.73 -1.28 -15.73
N GLN A 109 7.91 -1.89 -15.87
CA GLN A 109 9.20 -1.21 -15.96
C GLN A 109 9.64 -0.88 -17.39
N LEU A 110 9.04 -1.53 -18.41
CA LEU A 110 9.41 -1.33 -19.82
C LEU A 110 9.32 0.14 -20.29
N SER A 111 8.42 0.93 -19.70
CA SER A 111 8.33 2.37 -19.98
C SER A 111 7.82 3.13 -18.75
N PRO A 112 8.29 4.37 -18.48
CA PRO A 112 7.83 5.18 -17.34
C PRO A 112 6.31 5.39 -17.31
N SER A 113 5.66 5.39 -18.47
CA SER A 113 4.21 5.55 -18.59
C SER A 113 3.42 4.23 -18.53
N ARG A 114 4.10 3.09 -18.66
CA ARG A 114 3.47 1.77 -18.81
C ARG A 114 2.68 1.37 -17.57
N ALA A 115 3.28 1.52 -16.39
CA ALA A 115 2.59 1.29 -15.12
C ALA A 115 1.33 2.18 -14.97
N LYS A 116 1.40 3.45 -15.38
CA LYS A 116 0.24 4.36 -15.39
C LYS A 116 -0.85 3.84 -16.34
N LYS A 117 -0.50 3.43 -17.56
CA LYS A 117 -1.44 2.87 -18.55
C LYS A 117 -2.09 1.57 -18.07
N ILE A 118 -1.33 0.69 -17.41
CA ILE A 118 -1.86 -0.55 -16.80
C ILE A 118 -2.89 -0.19 -15.74
N ARG A 119 -2.56 0.72 -14.81
CA ARG A 119 -3.48 1.18 -13.77
C ARG A 119 -4.77 1.79 -14.33
N MET A 120 -4.65 2.65 -15.36
CA MET A 120 -5.82 3.26 -15.99
C MET A 120 -6.75 2.22 -16.62
N ARG A 121 -6.20 1.18 -17.27
CA ARG A 121 -6.99 0.09 -17.85
C ARG A 121 -7.63 -0.82 -16.81
N LEU A 122 -6.94 -1.10 -15.70
CA LEU A 122 -7.50 -1.88 -14.60
C LEU A 122 -8.68 -1.17 -13.92
N ASN A 123 -8.58 0.15 -13.76
CA ASN A 123 -9.63 0.98 -13.17
C ASN A 123 -10.75 1.32 -14.16
N TYR A 124 -10.55 1.08 -15.45
CA TYR A 124 -11.59 1.30 -16.45
C TYR A 124 -12.65 0.21 -16.30
N SER A 125 -13.90 0.61 -16.08
CA SER A 125 -15.02 -0.32 -16.11
C SER A 125 -15.09 -0.96 -17.49
N LYS A 126 -14.81 -2.26 -17.56
CA LYS A 126 -15.02 -3.06 -18.78
C LYS A 126 -16.49 -3.07 -19.23
N TYR A 127 -17.40 -2.75 -18.31
CA TYR A 127 -18.83 -2.76 -18.53
C TYR A 127 -19.31 -1.42 -19.08
N PRO A 128 -20.30 -1.45 -20.00
CA PRO A 128 -20.91 -0.23 -20.49
C PRO A 128 -21.52 0.54 -19.32
N ILE A 129 -21.35 1.87 -19.35
CA ILE A 129 -21.94 2.76 -18.37
C ILE A 129 -23.46 2.78 -18.63
N PRO A 130 -24.30 2.41 -17.64
CA PRO A 130 -25.74 2.44 -17.82
C PRO A 130 -26.25 3.88 -17.88
N TYR A 131 -27.31 4.09 -18.64
CA TYR A 131 -28.05 5.35 -18.67
C TYR A 131 -28.68 5.63 -17.31
N THR A 132 -28.60 6.88 -16.88
CA THR A 132 -29.46 7.41 -15.82
C THR A 132 -30.91 7.53 -16.31
N ALA A 133 -31.86 7.67 -15.38
CA ALA A 133 -33.27 7.81 -15.73
C ALA A 133 -33.55 9.08 -16.56
N ASP A 134 -32.83 10.17 -16.28
CA ASP A 134 -32.95 11.45 -16.98
C ASP A 134 -32.35 11.37 -18.38
N GLU A 135 -31.15 10.77 -18.54
CA GLU A 135 -30.56 10.54 -19.86
C GLU A 135 -31.41 9.60 -20.71
N ALA A 136 -32.03 8.59 -20.10
CA ALA A 136 -32.93 7.69 -20.80
C ALA A 136 -34.25 8.37 -21.20
N LEU A 137 -34.74 9.33 -20.41
CA LEU A 137 -35.88 10.17 -20.76
C LEU A 137 -35.55 11.06 -21.96
N ALA A 138 -34.39 11.74 -21.93
CA ALA A 138 -33.90 12.54 -23.04
C ALA A 138 -33.77 11.68 -24.32
N PHE A 139 -33.17 10.49 -24.21
CA PHE A 139 -33.07 9.55 -25.31
C PHE A 139 -34.43 9.18 -25.93
N ILE A 140 -35.47 8.97 -25.11
CA ILE A 140 -36.83 8.70 -25.60
C ILE A 140 -37.40 9.91 -26.36
N ILE A 141 -37.19 11.12 -25.83
CA ILE A 141 -37.72 12.37 -26.42
C ILE A 141 -37.02 12.67 -27.74
N ASP A 142 -35.68 12.66 -27.76
CA ASP A 142 -34.86 12.97 -28.94
C ASP A 142 -35.16 12.03 -30.11
N ASN A 143 -35.42 10.75 -29.81
CA ASN A 143 -35.71 9.73 -30.81
C ASN A 143 -37.21 9.48 -31.03
N LYS A 144 -38.09 10.28 -30.39
CA LYS A 144 -39.57 10.16 -30.48
C LYS A 144 -40.07 8.73 -30.25
N LEU A 145 -39.47 8.02 -29.30
CA LEU A 145 -39.78 6.62 -29.04
C LEU A 145 -41.09 6.47 -28.27
N THR A 146 -41.91 5.49 -28.69
CA THR A 146 -43.04 5.03 -27.89
C THR A 146 -42.56 4.20 -26.70
N LYS A 147 -43.41 4.09 -25.66
CA LYS A 147 -43.15 3.24 -24.48
C LYS A 147 -42.79 1.79 -24.88
N GLN A 148 -43.52 1.22 -25.85
CA GLN A 148 -43.29 -0.16 -26.28
C GLN A 148 -41.96 -0.32 -27.02
N GLN A 149 -41.60 0.63 -27.90
CA GLN A 149 -40.29 0.62 -28.57
C GLN A 149 -39.14 0.70 -27.57
N TYR A 150 -39.24 1.57 -26.56
CA TYR A 150 -38.23 1.64 -25.50
C TYR A 150 -38.11 0.33 -24.72
N ILE A 151 -39.23 -0.29 -24.34
CA ILE A 151 -39.23 -1.58 -23.64
C ILE A 151 -38.57 -2.66 -24.51
N ASN A 152 -38.85 -2.70 -25.81
CA ASN A 152 -38.24 -3.65 -26.74
C ASN A 152 -36.72 -3.46 -26.86
N ILE A 153 -36.25 -2.21 -26.96
CA ILE A 153 -34.80 -1.89 -26.95
C ILE A 153 -34.14 -2.37 -25.66
N ARG A 154 -34.77 -2.08 -24.51
CA ARG A 154 -34.27 -2.53 -23.21
C ARG A 154 -34.22 -4.05 -23.09
N LEU A 155 -35.27 -4.76 -23.51
CA LEU A 155 -35.30 -6.22 -23.50
C LEU A 155 -34.25 -6.81 -24.45
N GLY A 156 -34.07 -6.21 -25.63
CA GLY A 156 -33.05 -6.60 -26.60
C GLY A 156 -31.62 -6.44 -26.06
N SER A 157 -31.36 -5.39 -25.27
CA SER A 157 -30.07 -5.17 -24.60
C SER A 157 -29.86 -6.18 -23.47
N LYS A 158 -30.89 -6.40 -22.63
CA LYS A 158 -30.85 -7.40 -21.55
C LYS A 158 -30.59 -8.82 -22.03
N LYS A 159 -31.17 -9.23 -23.16
CA LYS A 159 -30.93 -10.54 -23.77
C LYS A 159 -29.45 -10.78 -24.14
N ARG A 160 -28.69 -9.70 -24.36
CA ARG A 160 -27.25 -9.74 -24.67
C ARG A 160 -26.37 -9.50 -23.43
N ASN A 161 -26.94 -9.67 -22.23
CA ASN A 161 -26.28 -9.39 -20.94
C ASN A 161 -25.83 -7.94 -20.76
N CYS A 162 -26.45 -6.99 -21.49
CA CYS A 162 -26.21 -5.56 -21.35
C CYS A 162 -27.40 -4.90 -20.65
N ASN A 163 -27.28 -4.60 -19.36
CA ASN A 163 -28.32 -3.90 -18.60
C ASN A 163 -28.08 -2.39 -18.55
N ILE A 164 -28.01 -1.75 -19.72
CA ILE A 164 -27.66 -0.32 -19.83
C ILE A 164 -28.86 0.62 -19.73
N TYR A 165 -30.09 0.13 -19.97
CA TYR A 165 -31.30 0.96 -19.98
C TYR A 165 -32.11 0.80 -18.69
N PRO A 166 -32.46 1.90 -17.99
CA PRO A 166 -33.25 1.85 -16.77
C PRO A 166 -34.67 1.30 -17.00
N SER A 167 -35.40 0.98 -15.94
CA SER A 167 -36.81 0.61 -16.08
C SER A 167 -37.64 1.81 -16.56
N TYR A 168 -38.74 1.54 -17.26
CA TYR A 168 -39.65 2.60 -17.67
C TYR A 168 -40.27 3.34 -16.46
N GLU A 169 -40.44 2.66 -15.33
CA GLU A 169 -40.94 3.30 -14.10
C GLU A 169 -39.98 4.39 -13.60
N ASN A 170 -38.66 4.14 -13.66
CA ASN A 170 -37.67 5.14 -13.28
C ASN A 170 -37.73 6.37 -14.19
N ILE A 171 -37.93 6.15 -15.50
CA ILE A 171 -38.11 7.23 -16.47
C ILE A 171 -39.40 8.00 -16.21
N ARG A 172 -40.48 7.30 -15.85
CA ARG A 172 -41.75 7.94 -15.49
C ARG A 172 -41.57 8.86 -14.29
N MET A 173 -40.84 8.41 -13.26
CA MET A 173 -40.51 9.25 -12.10
C MET A 173 -39.67 10.48 -12.50
N SER A 174 -38.67 10.31 -13.36
CA SER A 174 -37.92 11.44 -13.93
C SER A 174 -38.82 12.40 -14.70
N LYS A 175 -39.73 11.87 -15.53
CA LYS A 175 -40.70 12.66 -16.29
C LYS A 175 -41.61 13.45 -15.35
N THR A 176 -42.06 12.85 -14.25
CA THR A 176 -42.90 13.55 -13.27
C THR A 176 -42.20 14.70 -12.57
N LYS A 177 -40.89 14.57 -12.32
CA LYS A 177 -40.08 15.64 -11.73
C LYS A 177 -39.94 16.86 -12.65
N CYS A 178 -40.08 16.67 -13.96
CA CYS A 178 -40.00 17.75 -14.94
C CYS A 178 -41.32 18.51 -15.10
N TYR A 179 -42.42 18.05 -14.50
CA TYR A 179 -43.69 18.78 -14.56
C TYR A 179 -43.74 19.91 -13.52
N PRO A 180 -44.36 21.05 -13.84
CA PRO A 180 -44.58 22.12 -12.88
C PRO A 180 -45.50 21.67 -11.75
N ASN A 181 -45.30 22.24 -10.57
CA ASN A 181 -46.18 22.00 -9.41
C ASN A 181 -47.53 22.70 -9.64
N ASN A 182 -48.64 22.12 -9.14
CA ASN A 182 -50.01 22.67 -9.26
C ASN A 182 -50.56 22.71 -10.69
N MET A 183 -50.71 21.53 -11.28
CA MET A 183 -51.36 21.34 -12.58
C MET A 183 -52.78 20.78 -12.39
N ASP A 184 -53.78 21.54 -12.84
CA ASP A 184 -55.17 21.08 -12.91
C ASP A 184 -55.44 20.52 -14.31
N ILE A 185 -55.52 19.19 -14.39
CA ILE A 185 -55.74 18.46 -15.64
C ILE A 185 -57.24 18.16 -15.77
N GLY A 186 -57.92 18.85 -16.68
CA GLY A 186 -59.28 18.53 -17.13
C GLY A 186 -59.27 17.75 -18.46
N GLU A 187 -60.43 17.21 -18.85
CA GLU A 187 -60.57 16.38 -20.06
C GLU A 187 -60.19 17.12 -21.35
N SER A 188 -60.47 18.42 -21.42
CA SER A 188 -60.26 19.26 -22.59
C SER A 188 -59.25 20.38 -22.40
N SER A 189 -58.77 20.60 -21.17
CA SER A 189 -57.81 21.69 -20.88
C SER A 189 -56.93 21.37 -19.69
N CYS A 190 -55.71 21.89 -19.72
CA CYS A 190 -54.75 21.83 -18.62
C CYS A 190 -54.49 23.26 -18.15
N LYS A 191 -54.70 23.53 -16.87
CA LYS A 191 -54.45 24.84 -16.25
C LYS A 191 -53.23 24.74 -15.35
N ILE A 192 -52.30 25.67 -15.53
CA ILE A 192 -51.07 25.77 -14.74
C ILE A 192 -50.99 27.23 -14.28
N SER A 193 -50.73 27.44 -12.99
CA SER A 193 -50.50 28.79 -12.48
C SER A 193 -49.24 29.37 -13.12
N LEU A 194 -49.30 30.61 -13.62
CA LEU A 194 -48.17 31.32 -14.21
C LEU A 194 -46.97 31.43 -13.26
N GLN A 195 -47.19 31.37 -11.95
CA GLN A 195 -46.13 31.39 -10.92
C GLN A 195 -45.41 30.04 -10.77
N SER A 196 -45.93 28.98 -11.38
CA SER A 196 -45.40 27.61 -11.32
C SER A 196 -44.77 27.15 -12.64
N LEU A 197 -44.73 28.02 -13.65
CA LEU A 197 -44.10 27.84 -14.95
C LEU A 197 -42.72 28.51 -14.98
#